data_AF-A0A0E4BSW9-F1
#
_entry.id   AF-A0A0E4BSW9-F1
#
_cell.length_a   1.000
_cell.length_b   1.000
_cell.length_c   1.000
_cell.angle_alpha   90.00
_cell.angle_beta   90.00
_cell.angle_gamma   90.00
#
_symmetry.space_group_name_H-M   'P 1'
#
loop_
_entity.id
_entity.type
_entity.pdbx_description
1 polymer ?
#
loop_
_entity_poly.entity_id
_entity_poly.type
_entity_poly.pdbx_seq_one_letter_code
_entity_poly.pdbx_strand_id
1 'polypeptide(L)'
;MAGATVGVLYFVGQKDFIGFLSMFLILFVTTGIGNGSTYRMIPSIFREQNLFKVRGKGDAARAAALKTASIESGAAVGFIGAVGAVGGYLIPSGFGKSIAMTGGPQLALAIYLAFYASCLGLTWWFYLRRSPQREGAPSLAEARV
;
A
#
# COMPACT_ATOMS: atom_id res chain seq x y z
N MET A 1 2.05 6.05 -8.74
CA MET A 1 0.87 6.72 -8.16
C MET A 1 1.10 8.22 -8.00
N ALA A 2 1.91 8.70 -7.05
CA ALA A 2 2.11 10.15 -6.82
C ALA A 2 2.47 10.95 -8.09
N GLY A 3 3.44 10.48 -8.89
CA GLY A 3 3.80 11.13 -10.16
C GLY A 3 2.66 11.15 -11.19
N ALA A 4 1.85 10.08 -11.27
CA ALA A 4 0.68 10.04 -12.15
C ALA A 4 -0.40 11.04 -11.69
N THR A 5 -0.61 11.18 -10.37
CA THR A 5 -1.52 12.18 -9.80
C THR A 5 -1.09 13.61 -10.13
N VAL A 6 0.21 13.90 -10.09
CA VAL A 6 0.77 15.19 -10.54
C VAL A 6 0.51 15.39 -12.04
N GLY A 7 0.70 14.34 -12.86
CA GLY A 7 0.38 14.37 -14.28
C GLY A 7 -1.11 14.66 -14.56
N VAL A 8 -2.02 14.02 -13.81
CA VAL A 8 -3.46 14.31 -13.88
C VAL A 8 -3.74 15.77 -13.55
N LEU A 9 -3.17 16.31 -12.47
CA LEU A 9 -3.33 17.72 -12.10
C LEU A 9 -2.87 18.67 -13.21
N TYR A 10 -1.74 18.36 -13.85
CA TYR A 10 -1.19 19.14 -14.95
C TYR A 10 -2.12 19.15 -16.18
N PHE A 11 -2.55 17.99 -16.66
CA PHE A 11 -3.37 17.89 -17.86
C PHE A 11 -4.82 18.36 -17.66
N VAL A 12 -5.35 18.28 -16.43
CA VAL A 12 -6.62 18.94 -16.07
C VAL A 12 -6.52 20.46 -16.25
N GLY A 13 -5.42 21.07 -15.82
CA GLY A 13 -5.19 22.51 -15.98
C GLY A 13 -5.08 22.94 -17.45
N GLN A 14 -4.47 22.10 -18.29
CA GLN A 14 -4.33 22.33 -19.73
C GLN A 14 -5.59 22.01 -20.54
N LYS A 15 -6.63 21.43 -19.91
CA LYS A 15 -7.84 20.93 -20.59
C LYS A 15 -7.52 19.91 -21.70
N ASP A 16 -6.44 19.15 -21.55
CA ASP A 16 -6.04 18.08 -22.47
C ASP A 16 -6.59 16.74 -22.00
N PHE A 17 -7.58 16.23 -22.73
CA PHE A 17 -8.24 14.98 -22.41
C PHE A 17 -7.34 13.75 -22.60
N ILE A 18 -6.48 13.73 -23.62
CA ILE A 18 -5.64 12.57 -23.92
C ILE A 18 -4.53 12.42 -22.88
N GLY A 19 -3.88 13.54 -22.54
CA GLY A 19 -2.92 13.58 -21.44
C GLY A 19 -3.54 13.20 -20.10
N PHE A 20 -4.73 13.73 -19.81
CA PHE A 20 -5.51 13.39 -18.61
C PHE A 20 -5.80 11.89 -18.53
N LEU A 21 -6.39 11.32 -19.58
CA LEU A 21 -6.79 9.91 -19.63
C LEU A 21 -5.57 8.99 -19.49
N SER A 22 -4.47 9.32 -20.18
CA SER A 22 -3.22 8.55 -20.13
C SER A 22 -2.66 8.50 -18.70
N MET A 23 -2.62 9.63 -18.00
CA MET A 23 -2.16 9.67 -16.62
C MET A 23 -3.11 8.96 -15.66
N PHE A 24 -4.42 9.01 -15.91
CA PHE A 24 -5.41 8.25 -15.14
C PHE A 24 -5.24 6.74 -15.31
N LEU A 25 -4.97 6.25 -16.53
CA LEU A 25 -4.67 4.84 -16.78
C LEU A 25 -3.40 4.40 -16.06
N ILE A 26 -2.34 5.20 -16.10
CA ILE A 26 -1.10 4.93 -15.35
C ILE A 26 -1.39 4.90 -13.83
N LEU A 27 -2.21 5.80 -13.33
CA LEU A 27 -2.64 5.81 -11.93
C LEU A 27 -3.35 4.49 -11.60
N PHE A 28 -4.27 4.03 -12.45
CA PHE A 28 -4.99 2.77 -12.26
C PHE A 28 -4.07 1.54 -12.24
N VAL A 29 -3.15 1.44 -13.21
CA VAL A 29 -2.14 0.37 -13.27
C VAL A 29 -1.25 0.39 -12.03
N THR A 30 -0.72 1.56 -11.66
CA THR A 30 0.16 1.67 -10.49
C THR A 30 -0.58 1.42 -9.17
N THR A 31 -1.90 1.68 -9.11
CA THR A 31 -2.75 1.30 -7.98
C THR A 31 -2.87 -0.22 -7.87
N GLY A 32 -3.11 -0.91 -9.00
CA GLY A 32 -3.13 -2.38 -9.05
C GLY A 32 -1.82 -2.99 -8.58
N ILE A 33 -0.69 -2.47 -9.05
CA ILE A 33 0.65 -2.91 -8.63
C ILE A 33 0.85 -2.67 -7.12
N GLY A 34 0.53 -1.47 -6.61
CA GLY A 34 0.69 -1.14 -5.19
C GLY A 34 -0.18 -2.00 -4.26
N ASN A 35 -1.40 -2.31 -4.68
CA ASN A 35 -2.27 -3.23 -3.96
C ASN A 35 -1.65 -4.64 -3.95
N GLY A 36 -1.25 -5.15 -5.12
CA GLY A 36 -0.64 -6.46 -5.26
C GLY A 36 0.63 -6.63 -4.40
N SER A 37 1.51 -5.63 -4.39
CA SER A 37 2.72 -5.64 -3.55
C SER A 37 2.37 -5.67 -2.07
N THR A 38 1.40 -4.88 -1.63
CA THR A 38 0.98 -4.81 -0.22
C THR A 38 0.34 -6.12 0.24
N TYR A 39 -0.54 -6.71 -0.58
CA TYR A 39 -1.20 -7.97 -0.26
C TYR A 39 -0.23 -9.16 -0.24
N ARG A 40 0.88 -9.12 -1.00
CA ARG A 40 1.97 -10.11 -0.90
C ARG A 40 2.90 -9.86 0.29
N MET A 41 3.10 -8.60 0.64
CA MET A 41 3.96 -8.21 1.76
C MET A 41 3.43 -8.76 3.10
N ILE A 42 2.13 -8.65 3.36
CA ILE A 42 1.55 -9.07 4.65
C ILE A 42 1.83 -10.55 4.98
N PRO A 43 1.50 -11.54 4.12
CA PRO A 43 1.82 -12.94 4.39
C PRO A 43 3.31 -13.22 4.54
N SER A 44 4.18 -12.52 3.79
CA SER A 44 5.63 -12.69 3.89
C SER A 44 6.17 -12.34 5.29
N ILE A 45 5.65 -11.27 5.89
CA ILE A 45 6.05 -10.81 7.23
C ILE A 45 5.64 -11.82 8.30
N PHE A 46 4.38 -12.27 8.29
CA PHE A 46 3.89 -13.27 9.25
C PHE A 46 4.63 -14.61 9.11
N ARG A 47 4.97 -14.99 7.88
CA ARG A 47 5.77 -16.18 7.59
C ARG A 47 7.15 -16.07 8.23
N GLU A 48 7.89 -15.00 7.97
CA GLU A 48 9.24 -14.82 8.53
C GLU A 48 9.23 -14.73 10.07
N GLN A 49 8.26 -14.02 10.64
CA GLN A 49 8.12 -13.92 12.11
C GLN A 49 7.86 -15.29 12.76
N ASN A 50 6.98 -16.11 12.19
CA ASN A 50 6.67 -17.43 12.75
C ASN A 50 7.81 -18.43 12.51
N LEU A 51 8.49 -18.38 11.36
CA LEU A 51 9.67 -19.20 11.10
C LEU A 51 10.83 -18.87 12.05
N PHE A 52 11.02 -17.59 12.38
CA PHE A 52 12.03 -17.15 13.33
C PHE A 52 11.79 -17.76 14.74
N LYS A 53 10.54 -17.81 15.22
CA LYS A 53 10.18 -18.39 16.53
C LYS A 53 10.47 -19.88 16.68
N VAL A 54 10.55 -20.60 15.56
CA VAL A 54 10.79 -22.06 15.51
C VAL A 54 12.16 -22.43 14.94
N ARG A 55 13.06 -21.45 14.79
CA ARG A 55 14.41 -21.67 14.27
C ARG A 55 15.14 -22.72 15.13
N GLY A 56 15.64 -23.77 14.48
CA GLY A 56 16.35 -24.88 15.14
C GLY A 56 15.46 -25.96 15.77
N LYS A 57 14.13 -25.89 15.65
CA LYS A 57 13.19 -26.84 16.28
C LYS A 57 12.74 -28.00 15.37
N GLY A 58 13.39 -28.21 14.23
CA GLY A 58 13.10 -29.30 13.29
C GLY A 58 11.92 -29.04 12.33
N ASP A 59 11.72 -29.97 11.39
CA ASP A 59 10.79 -29.79 10.26
C ASP A 59 9.31 -29.77 10.67
N ALA A 60 8.94 -30.56 11.69
CA ALA A 60 7.57 -30.58 12.20
C ALA A 60 7.16 -29.22 12.80
N ALA A 61 8.06 -28.57 13.55
CA ALA A 61 7.82 -27.24 14.10
C ALA A 61 7.74 -26.17 13.01
N ARG A 62 8.52 -26.32 11.93
CA ARG A 62 8.48 -25.43 10.77
C ARG A 62 7.15 -25.52 10.02
N ALA A 63 6.66 -26.74 9.77
CA ALA A 63 5.37 -26.96 9.11
C ALA A 63 4.21 -26.36 9.93
N ALA A 64 4.21 -26.57 11.25
CA ALA A 64 3.22 -25.97 12.14
C ALA A 64 3.28 -24.43 12.11
N ALA A 65 4.47 -23.83 12.15
CA ALA A 65 4.65 -22.38 12.10
C ALA A 65 4.15 -21.76 10.79
N LEU A 66 4.38 -22.41 9.64
CA LEU A 66 3.86 -21.96 8.34
C LEU A 66 2.34 -22.01 8.28
N LYS A 67 1.72 -23.07 8.83
CA LYS A 67 0.26 -23.17 8.94
C LYS A 67 -0.30 -22.02 9.77
N THR A 68 0.27 -21.77 10.96
CA THR A 68 -0.14 -20.65 11.83
C THR A 68 0.01 -19.31 11.11
N ALA A 69 1.15 -19.07 10.46
CA ALA A 69 1.39 -17.84 9.70
C ALA A 69 0.35 -17.61 8.60
N SER A 70 -0.09 -18.66 7.89
CA SER A 70 -1.12 -18.56 6.85
C SER A 70 -2.48 -18.16 7.40
N ILE A 71 -2.84 -18.63 8.59
CA ILE A 71 -4.11 -18.31 9.26
C ILE A 71 -4.08 -16.87 9.78
N GLU A 72 -2.99 -16.49 10.46
CA GLU A 72 -2.83 -15.13 11.02
C GLU A 72 -2.77 -14.08 9.90
N SER A 73 -1.99 -14.31 8.85
CA SER A 73 -1.92 -13.39 7.72
C SER A 73 -3.21 -13.33 6.92
N GLY A 74 -3.92 -14.46 6.75
CA GLY A 74 -5.23 -14.48 6.11
C GLY A 74 -6.25 -13.62 6.86
N ALA A 75 -6.30 -13.73 8.19
CA ALA A 75 -7.15 -12.89 9.04
C ALA A 75 -6.77 -11.41 8.95
N ALA A 76 -5.47 -11.09 9.01
CA ALA A 76 -4.98 -9.72 8.88
C ALA A 76 -5.33 -9.11 7.52
N VAL A 77 -5.09 -9.85 6.43
CA VAL A 77 -5.43 -9.43 5.05
C VAL A 77 -6.93 -9.19 4.91
N GLY A 78 -7.78 -10.05 5.48
CA GLY A 78 -9.22 -9.88 5.47
C GLY A 78 -9.67 -8.58 6.13
N PHE A 79 -9.15 -8.28 7.33
CA PHE A 79 -9.46 -7.04 8.03
C PHE A 79 -8.94 -5.79 7.29
N ILE A 80 -7.69 -5.83 6.81
CA ILE A 80 -7.09 -4.74 6.02
C ILE A 80 -7.89 -4.51 4.74
N GLY A 81 -8.34 -5.57 4.07
CA GLY A 81 -9.19 -5.48 2.89
C GLY A 81 -10.52 -4.81 3.16
N ALA A 82 -11.18 -5.14 4.28
CA ALA A 82 -12.43 -4.49 4.68
C ALA A 82 -12.27 -2.98 4.90
N VAL A 83 -11.17 -2.56 5.55
CA VAL A 83 -10.84 -1.13 5.71
C VAL A 83 -10.50 -0.49 4.35
N GLY A 84 -9.73 -1.18 3.51
CA GLY A 84 -9.36 -0.72 2.17
C GLY A 84 -10.56 -0.50 1.25
N ALA A 85 -11.62 -1.30 1.39
CA ALA A 85 -12.86 -1.18 0.61
C ALA A 85 -13.56 0.18 0.82
N VAL A 86 -13.37 0.82 1.98
CA VAL A 86 -13.89 2.17 2.26
C VAL A 86 -13.33 3.19 1.26
N GLY A 87 -12.12 2.96 0.73
CA GLY A 87 -11.54 3.76 -0.34
C GLY A 87 -12.40 3.83 -1.60
N GLY A 88 -13.13 2.75 -1.93
CA GLY A 88 -14.03 2.70 -3.08
C GLY A 88 -15.19 3.70 -3.01
N TYR A 89 -15.60 4.07 -1.79
CA TYR A 89 -16.60 5.13 -1.56
C TYR A 89 -15.95 6.51 -1.40
N LEU A 90 -14.82 6.58 -0.69
CA LEU A 90 -14.13 7.85 -0.40
C LEU A 90 -13.59 8.55 -1.65
N ILE A 91 -13.13 7.79 -2.65
CA ILE A 91 -12.57 8.39 -3.87
C ILE A 91 -13.68 9.08 -4.71
N PRO A 92 -14.78 8.40 -5.12
CA PRO A 92 -15.85 9.07 -5.88
C PRO A 92 -16.53 10.19 -5.09
N SER A 93 -16.80 9.98 -3.80
CA SER A 93 -17.42 11.01 -2.95
C SER A 93 -16.51 12.22 -2.74
N GLY A 94 -15.19 12.02 -2.63
CA GLY A 94 -14.21 13.10 -2.52
C GLY A 94 -14.12 13.94 -3.79
N PHE A 95 -14.08 13.33 -4.97
CA PHE A 95 -14.20 14.04 -6.24
C PHE A 95 -15.50 14.85 -6.32
N GLY A 96 -16.64 14.25 -5.96
CA GLY A 96 -17.94 14.94 -5.95
C GLY A 96 -17.95 16.17 -5.05
N LYS A 97 -17.43 16.04 -3.81
CA LYS A 97 -17.31 17.17 -2.86
C LYS A 97 -16.36 18.26 -3.38
N SER A 98 -15.22 17.87 -3.95
CA SER A 98 -14.26 18.83 -4.54
C SER A 98 -14.91 19.66 -5.64
N ILE A 99 -15.60 19.00 -6.58
CA ILE A 99 -16.27 19.67 -7.69
C ILE A 99 -17.38 20.59 -7.17
N ALA A 100 -18.19 20.14 -6.21
CA ALA A 100 -19.25 20.94 -5.62
C ALA A 100 -18.74 22.19 -4.89
N MET A 101 -17.59 22.12 -4.21
CA MET A 101 -17.04 23.24 -3.43
C MET A 101 -16.15 24.19 -4.22
N THR A 102 -15.38 23.67 -5.19
CA THR A 102 -14.30 24.42 -5.86
C THR A 102 -14.48 24.56 -7.37
N GLY A 103 -15.50 23.92 -7.95
CA GLY A 103 -15.74 23.89 -9.40
C GLY A 103 -14.87 22.89 -10.16
N GLY A 104 -13.99 22.13 -9.49
CA GLY A 104 -13.16 21.12 -10.15
C GLY A 104 -12.55 20.06 -9.21
N PRO A 105 -11.81 19.08 -9.76
CA PRO A 105 -11.26 17.94 -9.02
C PRO A 105 -9.92 18.24 -8.31
N GLN A 106 -9.37 19.44 -8.45
CA GLN A 106 -8.02 19.78 -8.01
C GLN A 106 -7.82 19.59 -6.50
N LEU A 107 -8.80 19.98 -5.69
CA LEU A 107 -8.73 19.83 -4.23
C LEU A 107 -8.71 18.35 -3.83
N ALA A 108 -9.56 17.50 -4.44
CA ALA A 108 -9.52 16.06 -4.20
C ALA A 108 -8.16 15.46 -4.58
N LEU A 109 -7.62 15.81 -5.74
CA LEU A 109 -6.32 15.31 -6.21
C LEU A 109 -5.17 15.74 -5.30
N ALA A 110 -5.19 16.97 -4.77
CA ALA A 110 -4.19 17.44 -3.80
C ALA A 110 -4.24 16.63 -2.50
N ILE A 111 -5.44 16.35 -1.97
CA ILE A 111 -5.63 15.52 -0.78
C ILE A 111 -5.11 14.09 -1.02
N TYR A 112 -5.44 13.50 -2.18
CA TYR A 112 -4.95 12.15 -2.53
C TYR A 112 -3.44 12.10 -2.70
N LEU A 113 -2.84 13.15 -3.27
CA LEU A 113 -1.39 13.27 -3.38
C LEU A 113 -0.72 13.34 -2.00
N ALA A 114 -1.28 14.12 -1.08
CA ALA A 114 -0.78 14.19 0.30
C ALA A 114 -0.88 12.84 1.02
N PHE A 115 -1.98 12.11 0.80
CA PHE A 115 -2.13 10.75 1.30
C PHE A 115 -1.08 9.79 0.70
N TYR A 116 -0.81 9.84 -0.60
CA TYR A 116 0.24 9.02 -1.20
C TYR A 116 1.64 9.36 -0.66
N ALA A 117 1.91 10.64 -0.39
CA ALA A 117 3.16 11.07 0.24
C ALA A 117 3.31 10.51 1.66
N SER A 118 2.22 10.49 2.45
CA SER A 118 2.26 9.90 3.79
C SER A 118 2.46 8.38 3.74
N CYS A 119 1.82 7.67 2.81
CA CYS A 119 2.06 6.24 2.58
C CYS A 119 3.51 5.93 2.22
N LEU A 120 4.13 6.75 1.35
CA LEU A 120 5.54 6.65 1.02
C LEU A 120 6.42 6.89 2.25
N GLY A 121 6.12 7.92 3.04
CA GLY A 121 6.83 8.23 4.28
C GLY A 121 6.76 7.08 5.30
N LEU A 122 5.60 6.48 5.50
CA LEU A 122 5.40 5.33 6.39
C LEU A 122 6.17 4.10 5.89
N THR A 123 6.06 3.78 4.61
CA THR A 123 6.78 2.64 4.01
C THR A 123 8.29 2.85 4.13
N TRP A 124 8.76 4.07 3.87
CA TRP A 124 10.16 4.40 4.03
C TRP A 124 10.62 4.26 5.49
N TRP A 125 9.87 4.81 6.43
CA TRP A 125 10.22 4.80 7.86
C TRP A 125 10.31 3.39 8.45
N PHE A 126 9.35 2.52 8.12
CA PHE A 126 9.27 1.18 8.70
C PHE A 126 10.09 0.12 7.94
N TYR A 127 10.29 0.27 6.62
CA TYR A 127 10.93 -0.77 5.81
C TYR A 127 12.28 -0.39 5.20
N LEU A 128 12.48 0.88 4.81
CA LEU A 128 13.70 1.30 4.09
C LEU A 128 14.71 2.05 4.97
N ARG A 129 14.25 2.71 6.03
CA ARG A 129 15.12 3.43 6.95
C ARG A 129 15.93 2.41 7.74
N ARG A 130 17.22 2.26 7.38
CA ARG A 130 18.24 1.57 8.20
C ARG A 130 18.31 2.26 9.56
N SER A 131 17.54 1.76 10.52
CA SER A 131 17.82 1.97 11.93
C SER A 131 18.93 1.00 12.31
N PRO A 132 19.91 1.39 13.16
CA PRO A 132 20.89 0.44 13.67
C PRO A 132 20.11 -0.71 14.31
N GLN A 133 20.32 -1.90 13.77
CA GLN A 133 19.72 -3.13 14.24
C GLN A 133 19.87 -3.18 15.77
N ARG A 134 18.76 -3.12 16.52
CA ARG A 134 18.79 -3.64 17.89
C ARG A 134 19.14 -5.11 17.73
N GLU A 135 20.24 -5.54 18.33
CA GLU A 135 20.91 -6.86 18.27
C GLU A 135 20.04 -8.09 18.67
N GLY A 136 18.71 -8.03 18.55
CA GLY A 136 17.82 -9.14 18.90
C GLY A 136 16.48 -9.17 18.18
N ALA A 137 16.21 -8.29 17.21
CA ALA A 137 14.95 -8.31 16.44
C ALA A 137 15.22 -8.57 14.95
N PRO A 138 14.47 -9.47 14.30
CA PRO A 138 14.67 -9.78 12.89
C PRO A 138 14.37 -8.54 12.04
N SER A 139 15.32 -8.19 11.16
CA SER A 139 15.14 -7.15 10.14
C SER A 139 14.03 -7.59 9.19
N LEU A 140 12.91 -6.87 9.21
CA LEU A 140 11.81 -7.08 8.25
C LEU A 140 12.20 -6.63 6.82
N ALA A 141 13.36 -6.00 6.63
CA ALA A 141 13.91 -5.67 5.33
C ALA A 141 14.43 -6.90 4.56
N GLU A 142 14.62 -8.04 5.22
CA GLU A 142 15.01 -9.31 4.59
C GLU A 142 13.81 -10.20 4.19
N ALA A 143 12.58 -9.79 4.51
CA ALA A 143 11.40 -10.53 4.12
C ALA A 143 11.28 -10.54 2.58
N ARG A 144 11.68 -11.67 1.97
CA ARG A 144 11.56 -11.86 0.51
C ARG A 144 10.08 -11.89 0.14
N VAL A 145 9.66 -10.88 -0.61
CA VAL A 145 8.38 -10.81 -1.35
C VAL A 145 8.42 -11.74 -2.56
#